data_AF-A0AAE2BU82-F1
#
_entry.id   AF-A0AAE2BU82-F1
#
_cell.length_a   1.000
_cell.length_b   1.000
_cell.length_c   1.000
_cell.angle_alpha   90.00
_cell.angle_beta   90.00
_cell.angle_gamma   90.00
#
_symmetry.space_group_name_H-M   'P 1'
#
loop_
_entity.id
_entity.type
_entity.pdbx_description
1 polymer ?
#
loop_
_entity_poly.entity_id
_entity_poly.type
_entity_poly.pdbx_seq_one_letter_code
_entity_poly.pdbx_strand_id
1 'polypeptide(L)'
;MSPALFLLCMEYFSRLIKRNTPNSDFNFHPKCEKLKITHLLFADDLMLFCRGDLPSIHILMECLQEFRDVSGLAVNTAKSNIFMAGIQNDTLDEALAMTEFARGLGIPLAAQRLSVTDYLPLVYQIADCIRKWTAKSLSFAGRLELTCSVIQGVECFWLQVFPLLMTVIEKIHCLCRAFVWNSKRAPVAWEDICHPKEEGGLGIRHIQSWNVALLARVLWNIHCKANTLWAKWVNEVYLRGASLWDWQPKKGNSPLLRRLAEIWDRIITDFGSTDAAIQNMAEWTDSKRLVTSKAYEYFWPKLPRQPWKAAIWKAFIPPKYSFILWLGQRERLATRDRLVFLHEDPSCSLCINSKESAKHLFFECPFSAYVWSHIRQWFGITRRMSTLLNAVKWLKKGKICSSVQNKARHLALACTVYI
;
A
#
# COMPACT_ATOMS: atom_id res chain seq x y z
N MET A 1 -20.62 -9.69 24.24
CA MET A 1 -19.84 -8.94 25.25
C MET A 1 -19.23 -7.70 24.60
N SER A 2 -19.16 -6.56 25.28
CA SER A 2 -18.52 -5.35 24.70
C SER A 2 -16.99 -5.56 24.57
N PRO A 3 -16.30 -4.89 23.62
CA PRO A 3 -14.86 -5.08 23.43
C PRO A 3 -14.02 -4.79 24.69
N ALA A 4 -14.40 -3.78 25.48
CA ALA A 4 -13.69 -3.43 26.70
C ALA A 4 -13.85 -4.49 27.80
N LEU A 5 -15.05 -5.04 27.98
CA LEU A 5 -15.29 -6.13 28.92
C LEU A 5 -14.57 -7.40 28.48
N PHE A 6 -14.54 -7.68 27.18
CA PHE A 6 -13.78 -8.81 26.64
C PHE A 6 -12.28 -8.70 26.97
N LEU A 7 -11.69 -7.52 26.83
CA LEU A 7 -10.28 -7.31 27.20
C LEU A 7 -10.03 -7.56 28.70
N LEU A 8 -10.95 -7.16 29.58
CA LEU A 8 -10.84 -7.46 31.01
C LEU A 8 -10.91 -8.96 31.31
N CYS A 9 -11.81 -9.68 30.64
CA CYS A 9 -11.88 -11.14 30.74
C CYS A 9 -10.59 -11.80 30.26
N MET A 10 -10.02 -11.35 29.13
CA MET A 10 -8.78 -11.91 28.61
C MET A 10 -7.54 -11.52 29.44
N GLU A 11 -7.55 -10.39 30.14
CA GLU A 11 -6.51 -10.04 31.12
C GLU A 11 -6.52 -11.01 32.31
N TYR A 12 -7.70 -11.43 32.79
CA TYR A 12 -7.81 -12.49 33.78
C TYR A 12 -7.19 -13.80 33.29
N PHE A 13 -7.52 -14.22 32.06
CA PHE A 13 -6.89 -15.40 31.45
C PHE A 13 -5.36 -15.28 31.35
N SER A 14 -4.88 -14.10 30.96
CA SER A 14 -3.45 -13.81 30.85
C SER A 14 -2.73 -13.94 32.20
N ARG A 15 -3.38 -13.54 33.29
CA ARG A 15 -2.86 -13.68 34.67
C ARG A 15 -2.94 -15.12 35.16
N LEU A 16 -3.98 -15.84 34.79
CA LEU A 16 -4.14 -17.26 35.13
C LEU A 16 -2.98 -18.09 34.56
N ILE A 17 -2.67 -17.93 33.26
CA ILE A 17 -1.51 -18.61 32.66
C ILE A 17 -0.23 -18.19 33.39
N LYS A 18 -0.01 -16.88 33.61
CA LYS A 18 1.20 -16.39 34.30
C LYS A 18 1.36 -16.95 35.71
N ARG A 19 0.26 -17.26 36.41
CA ARG A 19 0.27 -17.89 37.73
C ARG A 19 0.70 -19.35 37.68
N ASN A 20 0.34 -20.08 36.62
CA ASN A 20 0.64 -21.50 36.47
C ASN A 20 1.98 -21.77 35.76
N THR A 21 2.55 -20.79 35.05
CA THR A 21 3.86 -20.93 34.38
C THR A 21 5.12 -21.09 35.26
N PRO A 22 5.17 -20.62 36.53
CA PRO A 22 6.29 -20.89 37.42
C PRO A 22 6.32 -22.32 37.96
N ASN A 23 5.30 -23.14 37.67
CA ASN A 23 5.29 -24.56 37.99
C ASN A 23 6.49 -25.25 37.31
N SER A 24 7.17 -26.16 38.02
CA SER A 24 8.33 -26.91 37.50
C SER A 24 8.02 -27.69 36.23
N ASP A 25 6.76 -28.03 36.04
CA ASP A 25 6.31 -28.90 34.96
C ASP A 25 6.00 -28.12 33.67
N PHE A 26 5.87 -26.78 33.74
CA PHE A 26 5.63 -25.95 32.55
C PHE A 26 6.95 -25.53 31.90
N ASN A 27 7.09 -25.91 30.63
CA ASN A 27 8.24 -25.53 29.80
C ASN A 27 7.80 -24.57 28.68
N PHE A 28 8.53 -23.48 28.53
CA PHE A 28 8.30 -22.52 27.45
C PHE A 28 8.72 -23.10 26.10
N HIS A 29 8.04 -22.68 25.03
CA HIS A 29 8.51 -22.94 23.68
C HIS A 29 9.96 -22.40 23.51
N PRO A 30 10.89 -23.11 22.84
CA PRO A 30 12.31 -22.72 22.79
C PRO A 30 12.58 -21.30 22.24
N LYS A 31 11.71 -20.80 21.37
CA LYS A 31 11.80 -19.42 20.83
C LYS A 31 11.07 -18.37 21.68
N CYS A 32 10.38 -18.76 22.74
CA CYS A 32 9.56 -17.89 23.58
C CYS A 32 10.10 -17.79 25.02
N GLU A 33 10.93 -18.74 25.44
CA GLU A 33 11.48 -18.88 26.80
C GLU A 33 12.14 -17.60 27.33
N LYS A 34 13.09 -17.03 26.59
CA LYS A 34 13.83 -15.82 27.02
C LYS A 34 12.92 -14.63 27.37
N LEU A 35 11.82 -14.48 26.63
CA LEU A 35 10.85 -13.40 26.83
C LEU A 35 9.63 -13.87 27.63
N LYS A 36 9.62 -15.11 28.11
CA LYS A 36 8.51 -15.77 28.81
C LYS A 36 7.16 -15.58 28.10
N ILE A 37 7.17 -15.69 26.77
CA ILE A 37 5.96 -15.54 25.95
C ILE A 37 5.15 -16.83 26.03
N THR A 38 3.93 -16.75 26.55
CA THR A 38 2.99 -17.89 26.62
C THR A 38 1.80 -17.75 25.69
N HIS A 39 1.39 -16.53 25.36
CA HIS A 39 0.23 -16.31 24.52
C HIS A 39 0.31 -15.00 23.73
N LEU A 40 -0.42 -14.95 22.61
CA LEU A 40 -0.74 -13.75 21.86
C LEU A 40 -2.25 -13.66 21.72
N LEU A 41 -2.77 -12.44 21.90
CA LEU A 41 -4.21 -12.15 21.90
C LEU A 41 -4.49 -11.05 20.89
N PHE A 42 -5.46 -11.29 20.01
CA PHE A 42 -6.03 -10.25 19.16
C PHE A 42 -7.54 -10.47 19.03
N ALA A 43 -8.33 -9.66 19.74
CA ALA A 43 -9.76 -9.90 19.91
C ALA A 43 -10.00 -11.37 20.36
N ASP A 44 -10.84 -12.11 19.65
CA ASP A 44 -11.17 -13.51 19.91
C ASP A 44 -10.10 -14.51 19.45
N ASP A 45 -9.10 -14.08 18.67
CA ASP A 45 -8.01 -14.93 18.25
C ASP A 45 -6.94 -15.05 19.35
N LEU A 46 -6.78 -16.27 19.88
CA LEU A 46 -5.78 -16.65 20.88
C LEU A 46 -4.77 -17.63 20.27
N MET A 47 -3.48 -17.31 20.42
CA MET A 47 -2.39 -18.25 20.18
C MET A 47 -1.71 -18.59 21.50
N LEU A 48 -1.53 -19.88 21.78
CA LEU A 48 -0.83 -20.39 22.96
C LEU A 48 0.51 -21.01 22.56
N PHE A 49 1.53 -20.82 23.40
CA PHE A 49 2.89 -21.31 23.17
C PHE A 49 3.41 -22.05 24.40
N CYS A 50 3.83 -23.29 24.20
CA CYS A 50 4.54 -24.11 25.17
C CYS A 50 5.58 -24.99 24.46
N ARG A 51 6.43 -25.65 25.22
CA ARG A 51 7.22 -26.76 24.71
C ARG A 51 6.28 -27.93 24.39
N GLY A 52 6.64 -28.69 23.37
CA GLY A 52 5.86 -29.83 22.89
C GLY A 52 5.96 -31.06 23.78
N ASP A 53 5.69 -30.92 25.07
CA ASP A 53 5.60 -31.99 26.05
C ASP A 53 4.22 -31.98 26.70
N LEU A 54 3.76 -33.17 27.10
CA LEU A 54 2.42 -33.37 27.64
C LEU A 54 2.14 -32.56 28.92
N PRO A 55 3.08 -32.46 29.90
CA PRO A 55 2.85 -31.64 31.08
C PRO A 55 2.56 -30.17 30.75
N SER A 56 3.34 -29.57 29.84
CA SER A 56 3.14 -28.18 29.45
C SER A 56 1.83 -27.95 28.71
N ILE A 57 1.41 -28.89 27.86
CA ILE A 57 0.12 -28.85 27.17
C ILE A 57 -1.03 -28.98 28.17
N HIS A 58 -0.92 -29.92 29.11
CA HIS A 58 -1.92 -30.17 30.13
C HIS A 58 -2.19 -28.92 30.97
N ILE A 59 -1.14 -28.24 31.46
CA ILE A 59 -1.26 -27.01 32.24
C ILE A 59 -2.01 -25.92 31.46
N LEU A 60 -1.78 -25.79 30.15
CA LEU A 60 -2.52 -24.82 29.32
C LEU A 60 -3.98 -25.20 29.16
N MET A 61 -4.29 -26.49 29.03
CA MET A 61 -5.66 -26.98 28.93
C MET A 61 -6.43 -26.81 30.25
N GLU A 62 -5.77 -27.04 31.40
CA GLU A 62 -6.32 -26.73 32.71
C GLU A 62 -6.63 -25.23 32.84
N CYS A 63 -5.73 -24.35 32.40
CA CYS A 63 -5.98 -22.91 32.40
C CYS A 63 -7.19 -22.53 31.53
N LEU A 64 -7.36 -23.18 30.37
CA LEU A 64 -8.52 -22.95 29.51
C LEU A 64 -9.82 -23.44 30.14
N GLN A 65 -9.76 -24.57 30.85
CA GLN A 65 -10.92 -25.13 31.54
C GLN A 65 -11.32 -24.26 32.74
N GLU A 66 -10.38 -23.86 33.59
CA GLU A 66 -10.65 -22.92 34.70
C GLU A 66 -11.19 -21.59 34.18
N PHE A 67 -10.62 -21.07 33.07
CA PHE A 67 -11.14 -19.87 32.43
C PHE A 67 -12.58 -20.04 31.94
N ARG A 68 -12.91 -21.18 31.35
CA ARG A 68 -14.27 -21.51 30.93
C ARG A 68 -15.23 -21.55 32.12
N ASP A 69 -14.82 -22.17 33.22
CA ASP A 69 -15.66 -22.33 34.41
C ASP A 69 -15.97 -20.98 35.08
N VAL A 70 -15.03 -20.04 35.05
CA VAL A 70 -15.20 -18.70 35.63
C VAL A 70 -15.90 -17.73 34.68
N SER A 71 -15.56 -17.74 33.38
CA SER A 71 -16.05 -16.75 32.41
C SER A 71 -17.29 -17.19 31.64
N GLY A 72 -17.57 -18.49 31.59
CA GLY A 72 -18.55 -19.10 30.69
C GLY A 72 -18.13 -19.14 29.22
N LEU A 73 -16.93 -18.66 28.87
CA LEU A 73 -16.42 -18.67 27.50
C LEU A 73 -15.68 -20.00 27.22
N ALA A 74 -16.13 -20.72 26.20
CA ALA A 74 -15.51 -21.97 25.78
C ALA A 74 -14.70 -21.80 24.49
N VAL A 75 -13.62 -22.57 24.37
CA VAL A 75 -12.83 -22.68 23.14
C VAL A 75 -13.67 -23.38 22.07
N ASN A 76 -13.63 -22.86 20.84
CA ASN A 76 -14.24 -23.52 19.70
C ASN A 76 -13.29 -24.59 19.14
N THR A 77 -13.44 -25.83 19.58
CA THR A 77 -12.61 -26.98 19.14
C THR A 77 -12.62 -27.18 17.62
N ALA A 78 -13.73 -26.86 16.93
CA ALA A 78 -13.84 -26.98 15.48
C ALA A 78 -13.03 -25.92 14.70
N LYS A 79 -12.67 -24.80 15.36
CA LYS A 79 -11.84 -23.73 14.77
C LYS A 79 -10.40 -23.74 15.30
N SER A 80 -10.18 -24.37 16.45
CA SER A 80 -8.88 -24.48 17.09
C SER A 80 -8.02 -25.55 16.43
N ASN A 81 -6.74 -25.24 16.28
CA ASN A 81 -5.76 -26.15 15.71
C ASN A 81 -4.53 -26.23 16.59
N ILE A 82 -3.92 -27.41 16.67
CA ILE A 82 -2.62 -27.59 17.32
C ILE A 82 -1.51 -27.71 16.28
N PHE A 83 -0.42 -26.97 16.49
CA PHE A 83 0.76 -27.00 15.63
C PHE A 83 1.95 -27.51 16.42
N MET A 84 2.50 -28.64 15.99
CA MET A 84 3.64 -29.29 16.62
C MET A 84 4.76 -29.51 15.60
N ALA A 85 6.00 -29.24 16.01
CA ALA A 85 7.19 -29.40 15.16
C ALA A 85 8.34 -29.99 15.97
N GLY A 86 9.00 -31.02 15.41
CA GLY A 86 10.17 -31.66 16.03
C GLY A 86 9.84 -32.59 17.21
N ILE A 87 8.67 -33.22 17.20
CA ILE A 87 8.19 -34.15 18.25
C ILE A 87 7.91 -35.52 17.61
N GLN A 88 8.01 -36.59 18.40
CA GLN A 88 7.61 -37.94 18.00
C GLN A 88 6.08 -38.04 17.79
N ASN A 89 5.65 -38.97 16.94
CA ASN A 89 4.22 -39.12 16.61
C ASN A 89 3.37 -39.57 17.80
N ASP A 90 3.91 -40.40 18.70
CA ASP A 90 3.16 -40.90 19.85
C ASP A 90 2.70 -39.76 20.78
N THR A 91 3.61 -38.82 21.08
CA THR A 91 3.29 -37.61 21.87
C THR A 91 2.29 -36.70 21.16
N LEU A 92 2.32 -36.66 19.83
CA LEU A 92 1.37 -35.88 19.02
C LEU A 92 -0.04 -36.46 19.14
N ASP A 93 -0.19 -37.77 19.05
CA ASP A 93 -1.49 -38.44 19.15
C ASP A 93 -2.09 -38.29 20.55
N GLU A 94 -1.26 -38.40 21.60
CA GLU A 94 -1.68 -38.15 22.98
C GLU A 94 -2.11 -36.68 23.20
N ALA A 95 -1.38 -35.73 22.64
CA ALA A 95 -1.74 -34.32 22.72
C ALA A 95 -3.02 -33.98 21.92
N LEU A 96 -3.25 -34.63 20.78
CA LEU A 96 -4.50 -34.50 20.02
C LEU A 96 -5.69 -35.07 20.81
N ALA A 97 -5.50 -36.23 21.45
CA ALA A 97 -6.52 -36.83 22.32
C ALA A 97 -6.85 -35.95 23.53
N MET A 98 -5.84 -35.31 24.13
CA MET A 98 -6.03 -34.42 25.28
C MET A 98 -6.73 -33.10 24.91
N THR A 99 -6.41 -32.53 23.75
CA THR A 99 -6.88 -31.20 23.36
C THR A 99 -8.19 -31.21 22.57
N GLU A 100 -8.53 -32.33 21.94
CA GLU A 100 -9.62 -32.45 20.96
C GLU A 100 -9.51 -31.47 19.77
N PHE A 101 -8.34 -30.85 19.58
CA PHE A 101 -8.11 -29.91 18.49
C PHE A 101 -7.73 -30.66 17.23
N ALA A 102 -8.10 -30.10 16.08
CA ALA A 102 -7.64 -30.63 14.81
C ALA A 102 -6.10 -30.45 14.72
N ARG A 103 -5.43 -31.46 14.15
CA ARG A 103 -4.02 -31.30 13.78
C ARG A 103 -3.93 -30.24 12.71
N GLY A 104 -3.32 -29.12 13.05
CA GLY A 104 -2.86 -28.16 12.05
C GLY A 104 -1.76 -28.82 11.24
N LEU A 105 -2.07 -29.27 10.03
CA LEU A 105 -1.09 -29.77 9.06
C LEU A 105 -0.17 -28.60 8.67
N GLY A 106 0.84 -28.34 9.50
CA GLY A 106 1.87 -27.32 9.30
C GLY A 106 1.32 -26.00 8.77
N ILE A 107 0.83 -25.14 9.66
CA ILE A 107 0.84 -23.68 9.53
C ILE A 107 0.83 -23.14 8.07
N PRO A 108 -0.27 -22.55 7.58
CA PRO A 108 -0.20 -21.44 6.63
C PRO A 108 -0.07 -20.08 7.36
N LEU A 109 0.46 -20.02 8.59
CA LEU A 109 1.23 -18.86 9.09
C LEU A 109 2.66 -18.90 8.46
N ALA A 110 2.71 -19.01 7.13
CA ALA A 110 3.87 -18.97 6.25
C ALA A 110 5.27 -19.12 6.90
N ALA A 111 5.61 -20.32 7.36
CA ALA A 111 7.01 -20.68 7.60
C ALA A 111 7.79 -20.74 6.26
N GLN A 112 7.07 -20.97 5.17
CA GLN A 112 7.55 -20.95 3.79
C GLN A 112 7.24 -19.59 3.12
N ARG A 113 7.89 -19.30 2.00
CA ARG A 113 7.57 -18.09 1.21
C ARG A 113 6.11 -18.17 0.80
N LEU A 114 5.33 -17.12 1.11
CA LEU A 114 3.93 -17.02 0.67
C LEU A 114 3.85 -17.27 -0.83
N SER A 115 2.96 -18.18 -1.20
CA SER A 115 2.64 -18.54 -2.57
C SER A 115 1.67 -17.52 -3.17
N VAL A 116 1.47 -17.57 -4.49
CA VAL A 116 0.48 -16.70 -5.17
C VAL A 116 -0.93 -16.95 -4.65
N THR A 117 -1.25 -18.19 -4.25
CA THR A 117 -2.57 -18.56 -3.71
C THR A 117 -2.86 -17.89 -2.37
N ASP A 118 -1.84 -17.68 -1.54
CA ASP A 118 -1.99 -17.04 -0.23
C ASP A 118 -2.37 -15.55 -0.33
N TYR A 119 -2.07 -14.93 -1.48
CA TYR A 119 -2.45 -13.54 -1.78
C TYR A 119 -3.79 -13.40 -2.50
N LEU A 120 -4.47 -14.51 -2.85
CA LEU A 120 -5.78 -14.44 -3.49
C LEU A 120 -6.82 -13.67 -2.68
N PRO A 121 -6.90 -13.77 -1.33
CA PRO A 121 -7.84 -12.97 -0.55
C PRO A 121 -7.68 -11.47 -0.80
N LEU A 122 -6.43 -10.97 -0.86
CA LEU A 122 -6.14 -9.57 -1.20
C LEU A 122 -6.64 -9.22 -2.60
N VAL A 123 -6.31 -10.04 -3.59
CA VAL A 123 -6.70 -9.80 -4.99
C VAL A 123 -8.22 -9.79 -5.13
N TYR A 124 -8.92 -10.73 -4.50
CA TYR A 124 -10.38 -10.80 -4.52
C TYR A 124 -11.02 -9.63 -3.80
N GLN A 125 -10.48 -9.21 -2.64
CA GLN A 125 -10.98 -8.03 -1.94
C GLN A 125 -10.88 -6.77 -2.81
N ILE A 126 -9.76 -6.57 -3.51
CA ILE A 126 -9.59 -5.45 -4.45
C ILE A 126 -10.57 -5.57 -5.64
N ALA A 127 -10.67 -6.76 -6.23
CA ALA A 127 -11.58 -7.01 -7.34
C ALA A 127 -13.05 -6.76 -6.97
N ASP A 128 -13.46 -7.15 -5.77
CA ASP A 128 -14.81 -6.92 -5.26
C ASP A 128 -15.09 -5.44 -4.98
N CYS A 129 -14.12 -4.70 -4.43
CA CYS A 129 -14.21 -3.25 -4.32
C CYS A 129 -14.46 -2.61 -5.69
N ILE A 130 -13.66 -2.96 -6.69
CA ILE A 130 -13.79 -2.46 -8.07
C ILE A 130 -15.17 -2.82 -8.65
N ARG A 131 -15.59 -4.08 -8.53
CA ARG A 131 -16.88 -4.58 -9.05
C ARG A 131 -18.07 -3.79 -8.51
N LYS A 132 -18.06 -3.45 -7.21
CA LYS A 132 -19.11 -2.64 -6.57
C LYS A 132 -19.17 -1.20 -7.11
N TRP A 133 -18.07 -0.70 -7.67
CA TRP A 133 -17.97 0.65 -8.21
C TRP A 133 -18.24 0.71 -9.72
N THR A 134 -18.01 -0.37 -10.46
CA THR A 134 -18.26 -0.42 -11.91
C THR A 134 -19.73 -0.19 -12.26
N ALA A 135 -20.67 -0.54 -11.36
CA ALA A 135 -22.09 -0.25 -11.53
C ALA A 135 -22.44 1.24 -11.39
N LYS A 136 -21.51 2.08 -10.92
CA LYS A 136 -21.71 3.52 -10.73
C LYS A 136 -21.06 4.28 -11.90
N SER A 137 -21.75 5.28 -12.43
CA SER A 137 -21.16 6.21 -13.41
C SER A 137 -20.14 7.12 -12.71
N LEU A 138 -18.90 6.64 -12.61
CA LEU A 138 -17.81 7.36 -11.96
C LEU A 138 -16.97 8.13 -12.96
N SER A 139 -16.65 9.37 -12.62
CA SER A 139 -15.63 10.13 -13.34
C SER A 139 -14.24 9.51 -13.14
N PHE A 140 -13.29 9.82 -14.04
CA PHE A 140 -11.89 9.42 -13.87
C PHE A 140 -11.33 9.83 -12.51
N ALA A 141 -11.58 11.09 -12.11
CA ALA A 141 -11.12 11.61 -10.82
C ALA A 141 -11.71 10.82 -9.64
N GLY A 142 -12.98 10.41 -9.72
CA GLY A 142 -13.59 9.55 -8.71
C GLY A 142 -12.96 8.16 -8.64
N ARG A 143 -12.65 7.54 -9.78
CA ARG A 143 -11.95 6.24 -9.81
C ARG A 143 -10.55 6.33 -9.25
N LEU A 144 -9.79 7.36 -9.64
CA LEU A 144 -8.46 7.65 -9.10
C LEU A 144 -8.51 7.83 -7.57
N GLU A 145 -9.48 8.60 -7.07
CA GLU A 145 -9.64 8.84 -5.63
C GLU A 145 -9.96 7.55 -4.87
N LEU A 146 -10.84 6.70 -5.40
CA LEU A 146 -11.16 5.39 -4.82
C LEU A 146 -9.95 4.44 -4.83
N THR A 147 -9.14 4.47 -5.89
CA THR A 147 -7.89 3.72 -5.92
C THR A 147 -6.94 4.20 -4.82
N CYS A 148 -6.67 5.51 -4.73
CA CYS A 148 -5.74 6.08 -3.75
C CYS A 148 -6.20 5.93 -2.29
N SER A 149 -7.51 6.08 -2.02
CA SER A 149 -8.04 6.08 -0.64
C SER A 149 -8.43 4.70 -0.14
N VAL A 150 -9.06 3.88 -0.98
CA VAL A 150 -9.60 2.58 -0.57
C VAL A 150 -8.66 1.45 -0.98
N ILE A 151 -8.34 1.33 -2.27
CA ILE A 151 -7.52 0.19 -2.75
C ILE A 151 -6.13 0.25 -2.11
N GLN A 152 -5.45 1.39 -2.16
CA GLN A 152 -4.13 1.52 -1.53
C GLN A 152 -4.18 1.40 0.01
N GLY A 153 -5.34 1.67 0.63
CA GLY A 153 -5.57 1.38 2.05
C GLY A 153 -5.58 -0.13 2.34
N VAL A 154 -6.33 -0.89 1.54
CA VAL A 154 -6.38 -2.36 1.60
C VAL A 154 -4.99 -2.96 1.34
N GLU A 155 -4.30 -2.51 0.29
CA GLU A 155 -2.93 -2.94 -0.02
C GLU A 155 -1.96 -2.64 1.13
N CYS A 156 -2.03 -1.45 1.73
CA CYS A 156 -1.11 -1.01 2.78
C CYS A 156 -1.10 -1.94 3.99
N PHE A 157 -2.23 -2.56 4.34
CA PHE A 157 -2.30 -3.54 5.42
C PHE A 157 -1.40 -4.76 5.14
N TRP A 158 -1.51 -5.34 3.94
CA TRP A 158 -0.71 -6.50 3.53
C TRP A 158 0.76 -6.15 3.35
N LEU A 159 1.03 -5.00 2.74
CA LEU A 159 2.36 -4.49 2.43
C LEU A 159 3.24 -4.24 3.67
N GLN A 160 2.63 -4.07 4.85
CA GLN A 160 3.33 -3.83 6.11
C GLN A 160 3.93 -5.11 6.71
N VAL A 161 3.33 -6.25 6.39
CA VAL A 161 3.64 -7.53 7.03
C VAL A 161 4.38 -8.45 6.07
N PHE A 162 4.00 -8.42 4.78
CA PHE A 162 4.42 -9.41 3.82
C PHE A 162 5.23 -8.81 2.66
N PRO A 163 6.33 -9.46 2.25
CA PRO A 163 7.01 -9.13 1.01
C PRO A 163 6.24 -9.69 -0.18
N LEU A 164 5.70 -8.80 -1.02
CA LEU A 164 4.86 -9.19 -2.15
C LEU A 164 5.65 -9.89 -3.26
N LEU A 165 5.01 -10.89 -3.89
CA LEU A 165 5.50 -11.49 -5.13
C LEU A 165 5.20 -10.59 -6.33
N MET A 166 6.12 -10.53 -7.29
CA MET A 166 5.96 -9.71 -8.50
C MET A 166 4.67 -10.06 -9.26
N THR A 167 4.36 -11.35 -9.38
CA THR A 167 3.14 -11.84 -10.03
C THR A 167 1.84 -11.34 -9.37
N VAL A 168 1.86 -11.10 -8.05
CA VAL A 168 0.72 -10.53 -7.32
C VAL A 168 0.62 -9.02 -7.57
N ILE A 169 1.77 -8.33 -7.57
CA ILE A 169 1.84 -6.90 -7.89
C ILE A 169 1.28 -6.64 -9.29
N GLU A 170 1.69 -7.44 -10.28
CA GLU A 170 1.20 -7.33 -11.67
C GLU A 170 -0.31 -7.55 -11.78
N LYS A 171 -0.87 -8.53 -11.05
CA LYS A 171 -2.32 -8.76 -10.99
C LYS A 171 -3.06 -7.55 -10.44
N ILE A 172 -2.58 -6.99 -9.33
CA ILE A 172 -3.17 -5.80 -8.71
C ILE A 172 -3.05 -4.59 -9.64
N HIS A 173 -1.87 -4.36 -10.23
CA HIS A 173 -1.66 -3.30 -11.23
C HIS A 173 -2.64 -3.43 -12.40
N CYS A 174 -2.87 -4.64 -12.92
CA CYS A 174 -3.80 -4.87 -14.01
C CYS A 174 -5.24 -4.48 -13.63
N LEU A 175 -5.71 -4.90 -12.44
CA LEU A 175 -7.04 -4.54 -11.93
C LEU A 175 -7.19 -3.03 -11.76
N CYS A 176 -6.24 -2.39 -11.10
CA CYS A 176 -6.26 -0.94 -10.85
C CYS A 176 -6.17 -0.14 -12.14
N ARG A 177 -5.32 -0.57 -13.09
CA ARG A 177 -5.19 0.05 -14.42
C ARG A 177 -6.49 -0.02 -15.19
N ALA A 178 -7.10 -1.20 -15.30
CA ALA A 178 -8.37 -1.37 -16.01
C ALA A 178 -9.48 -0.52 -15.38
N PHE A 179 -9.53 -0.45 -14.05
CA PHE A 179 -10.51 0.36 -13.32
C PHE A 179 -10.30 1.86 -13.53
N VAL A 180 -9.10 2.39 -13.24
CA VAL A 180 -8.80 3.83 -13.32
C VAL A 180 -9.09 4.36 -14.72
N TRP A 181 -8.62 3.66 -15.75
CA TRP A 181 -8.80 4.08 -17.15
C TRP A 181 -10.15 3.73 -17.75
N ASN A 182 -10.94 2.85 -17.11
CA ASN A 182 -12.19 2.30 -17.64
C ASN A 182 -12.06 1.83 -19.10
N SER A 183 -10.91 1.27 -19.44
CA SER A 183 -10.57 0.84 -20.80
C SER A 183 -9.41 -0.14 -20.74
N LYS A 184 -9.33 -1.01 -21.75
CA LYS A 184 -8.18 -1.92 -21.92
C LYS A 184 -6.91 -1.17 -22.32
N ARG A 185 -7.04 0.01 -22.93
CA ARG A 185 -5.91 0.83 -23.42
C ARG A 185 -5.74 2.07 -22.54
N ALA A 186 -4.77 2.02 -21.65
CA ALA A 186 -4.39 3.17 -20.84
C ALA A 186 -3.68 4.24 -21.70
N PRO A 187 -4.13 5.50 -21.69
CA PRO A 187 -3.45 6.60 -22.37
C PRO A 187 -2.05 6.92 -21.82
N VAL A 188 -1.80 6.60 -20.55
CA VAL A 188 -0.53 6.85 -19.86
C VAL A 188 -0.10 5.56 -19.13
N ALA A 189 1.20 5.28 -19.09
CA ALA A 189 1.75 4.11 -18.41
C ALA A 189 1.42 4.14 -16.90
N TRP A 190 1.37 2.96 -16.27
CA TRP A 190 1.00 2.86 -14.85
C TRP A 190 2.10 3.45 -13.96
N GLU A 191 3.35 3.23 -14.33
CA GLU A 191 4.55 3.74 -13.67
C GLU A 191 4.57 5.27 -13.71
N ASP A 192 4.22 5.86 -14.86
CA ASP A 192 4.14 7.31 -15.06
C ASP A 192 3.13 7.98 -14.13
N ILE A 193 1.96 7.35 -13.91
CA ILE A 193 0.94 7.92 -13.02
C ILE A 193 1.26 7.69 -11.54
N CYS A 194 2.19 6.79 -11.22
CA CYS A 194 2.66 6.59 -9.85
C CYS A 194 3.54 7.75 -9.33
N HIS A 195 4.05 8.60 -10.23
CA HIS A 195 4.77 9.79 -9.80
C HIS A 195 3.84 10.84 -9.18
N PRO A 196 4.35 11.69 -8.26
CA PRO A 196 3.63 12.85 -7.77
C PRO A 196 3.16 13.77 -8.90
N LYS A 197 2.14 14.58 -8.65
CA LYS A 197 1.66 15.58 -9.62
C LYS A 197 2.74 16.59 -9.99
N GLU A 198 3.63 16.89 -9.04
CA GLU A 198 4.83 17.73 -9.19
C GLU A 198 5.78 17.19 -10.25
N GLU A 199 5.83 15.88 -10.41
CA GLU A 199 6.68 15.15 -11.34
C GLU A 199 5.92 14.73 -12.61
N GLY A 200 4.64 15.07 -12.68
CA GLY A 200 3.79 14.86 -13.85
C GLY A 200 2.96 13.59 -13.84
N GLY A 201 2.95 12.85 -12.73
CA GLY A 201 2.03 11.73 -12.52
C GLY A 201 0.73 12.16 -11.85
N LEU A 202 0.06 11.20 -11.20
CA LEU A 202 -1.22 11.39 -10.52
C LEU A 202 -1.16 11.15 -9.01
N GLY A 203 -0.02 10.67 -8.50
CA GLY A 203 0.22 10.44 -7.08
C GLY A 203 -0.26 9.08 -6.55
N ILE A 204 -0.48 8.10 -7.42
CA ILE A 204 -0.71 6.71 -7.00
C ILE A 204 0.60 6.17 -6.43
N ARG A 205 0.61 5.53 -5.26
CA ARG A 205 1.85 4.91 -4.77
C ARG A 205 2.25 3.70 -5.60
N HIS A 206 3.52 3.61 -5.97
CA HIS A 206 4.08 2.42 -6.59
C HIS A 206 4.17 1.28 -5.55
N ILE A 207 3.43 0.19 -5.79
CA ILE A 207 3.21 -0.88 -4.80
C ILE A 207 4.53 -1.49 -4.33
N GLN A 208 5.45 -1.81 -5.24
CA GLN A 208 6.73 -2.44 -4.89
C GLN A 208 7.61 -1.52 -4.04
N SER A 209 7.75 -0.25 -4.44
CA SER A 209 8.57 0.71 -3.69
C SER A 209 7.92 1.06 -2.35
N TRP A 210 6.59 1.09 -2.28
CA TRP A 210 5.86 1.25 -1.01
C TRP A 210 6.04 0.06 -0.08
N ASN A 211 6.04 -1.18 -0.60
CA ASN A 211 6.36 -2.38 0.18
C ASN A 211 7.75 -2.27 0.80
N VAL A 212 8.76 -1.94 -0.01
CA VAL A 212 10.15 -1.82 0.44
C VAL A 212 10.28 -0.70 1.48
N ALA A 213 9.61 0.44 1.31
CA ALA A 213 9.60 1.51 2.29
C ALA A 213 8.95 1.11 3.64
N LEU A 214 7.86 0.34 3.60
CA LEU A 214 7.21 -0.18 4.80
C LEU A 214 8.08 -1.22 5.53
N LEU A 215 8.76 -2.09 4.78
CA LEU A 215 9.71 -3.05 5.32
C LEU A 215 10.96 -2.37 5.90
N ALA A 216 11.46 -1.29 5.27
CA ALA A 216 12.54 -0.47 5.82
C ALA A 216 12.15 0.18 7.16
N ARG A 217 10.88 0.55 7.34
CA ARG A 217 10.36 1.00 8.64
C ARG A 217 10.40 -0.12 9.70
N VAL A 218 10.04 -1.35 9.33
CA VAL A 218 10.15 -2.52 10.23
C VAL A 218 11.61 -2.75 10.62
N LEU A 219 12.53 -2.65 9.66
CA LEU A 219 13.96 -2.75 9.89
C LEU A 219 14.45 -1.71 10.90
N TRP A 220 14.07 -0.45 10.70
CA TRP A 220 14.42 0.63 11.63
C TRP A 220 13.88 0.40 13.05
N ASN A 221 12.67 -0.15 13.18
CA ASN A 221 12.11 -0.50 14.48
C ASN A 221 12.92 -1.60 15.19
N ILE A 222 13.48 -2.56 14.45
CA ILE A 222 14.36 -3.61 15.00
C ILE A 222 15.68 -2.97 15.45
N HIS A 223 16.27 -2.11 14.61
CA HIS A 223 17.52 -1.40 14.92
C HIS A 223 17.39 -0.54 16.19
N CYS A 224 16.33 0.27 16.29
CA CYS A 224 16.08 1.11 17.46
C CYS A 224 15.57 0.33 18.69
N LYS A 225 15.49 -1.01 18.62
CA LYS A 225 14.94 -1.87 19.68
C LYS A 225 13.59 -1.34 20.19
N ALA A 226 12.70 -1.01 19.25
CA ALA A 226 11.39 -0.45 19.56
C ALA A 226 10.67 -1.29 20.63
N ASN A 227 9.91 -0.64 21.52
CA ASN A 227 9.20 -1.31 22.61
C ASN A 227 7.96 -2.07 22.12
N THR A 228 8.16 -2.99 21.18
CA THR A 228 7.15 -3.90 20.64
C THR A 228 7.59 -5.33 20.93
N LEU A 229 6.63 -6.22 21.17
CA LEU A 229 6.94 -7.63 21.44
C LEU A 229 7.72 -8.26 20.28
N TRP A 230 7.33 -7.95 19.04
CA TRP A 230 8.01 -8.42 17.84
C TRP A 230 9.48 -7.98 17.76
N ALA A 231 9.78 -6.69 17.93
CA ALA A 231 11.16 -6.21 17.86
C ALA A 231 12.02 -6.82 18.96
N LYS A 232 11.50 -6.95 20.20
CA LYS A 232 12.20 -7.64 21.29
C LYS A 232 12.46 -9.11 20.96
N TRP A 233 11.44 -9.80 20.43
CA TRP A 233 11.54 -11.22 20.06
C TRP A 233 12.57 -11.46 18.96
N VAL A 234 12.59 -10.64 17.91
CA VAL A 234 13.60 -10.73 16.84
C VAL A 234 15.01 -10.52 17.39
N ASN A 235 15.20 -9.50 18.25
CA ASN A 235 16.48 -9.22 18.89
C ASN A 235 16.98 -10.41 19.75
N GLU A 236 16.11 -11.01 20.56
CA GLU A 236 16.49 -12.09 21.48
C GLU A 236 16.73 -13.45 20.81
N VAL A 237 15.92 -13.77 19.79
CA VAL A 237 15.91 -15.09 19.15
C VAL A 237 16.87 -15.17 17.98
N TYR A 238 16.88 -14.15 17.11
CA TYR A 238 17.64 -14.14 15.87
C TYR A 238 18.96 -13.39 16.00
N LEU A 239 18.94 -12.15 16.50
CA LEU A 239 20.16 -11.32 16.58
C LEU A 239 21.07 -11.73 17.74
N ARG A 240 20.51 -12.14 18.88
CA ARG A 240 21.23 -12.61 20.09
C ARG A 240 22.32 -11.62 20.54
N GLY A 241 22.01 -10.32 20.50
CA GLY A 241 22.93 -9.25 20.86
C GLY A 241 23.84 -8.76 19.73
N ALA A 242 23.86 -9.42 18.58
CA ALA A 242 24.52 -8.90 17.39
C ALA A 242 23.82 -7.65 16.86
N SER A 243 24.59 -6.79 16.20
CA SER A 243 24.05 -5.70 15.40
C SER A 243 23.21 -6.27 14.27
N LEU A 244 22.05 -5.65 14.00
CA LEU A 244 21.20 -6.00 12.87
C LEU A 244 21.95 -5.92 11.53
N TRP A 245 22.91 -4.99 11.44
CA TRP A 245 23.65 -4.65 10.24
C TRP A 245 24.82 -5.60 9.95
N ASP A 246 25.24 -6.40 10.93
CA ASP A 246 26.28 -7.42 10.74
C ASP A 246 25.66 -8.83 10.68
N TRP A 247 24.34 -8.92 10.87
CA TRP A 247 23.64 -10.18 10.98
C TRP A 247 23.16 -10.68 9.61
N GLN A 248 23.54 -11.91 9.29
CA GLN A 248 23.13 -12.57 8.05
C GLN A 248 22.11 -13.70 8.32
N PRO A 249 20.96 -13.71 7.65
CA PRO A 249 19.93 -14.72 7.84
C PRO A 249 20.36 -16.08 7.30
N LYS A 250 20.10 -17.14 8.06
CA LYS A 250 20.30 -18.53 7.63
C LYS A 250 19.20 -18.97 6.66
N LYS A 251 19.48 -19.98 5.81
CA LYS A 251 18.49 -20.54 4.84
C LYS A 251 17.17 -20.96 5.48
N GLY A 252 17.19 -21.46 6.72
CA GLY A 252 15.99 -21.84 7.49
C GLY A 252 15.31 -20.70 8.24
N ASN A 253 15.75 -19.44 8.11
CA ASN A 253 15.08 -18.30 8.73
C ASN A 253 13.89 -17.82 7.89
N SER A 254 13.01 -17.08 8.57
CA SER A 254 11.77 -16.56 7.99
C SER A 254 12.05 -15.82 6.66
N PRO A 255 11.24 -16.04 5.61
CA PRO A 255 11.33 -15.28 4.36
C PRO A 255 11.30 -13.76 4.58
N LEU A 256 10.57 -13.27 5.59
CA LEU A 256 10.53 -11.86 5.95
C LEU A 256 11.91 -11.35 6.40
N LEU A 257 12.59 -12.07 7.29
CA LEU A 257 13.93 -11.68 7.77
C LEU A 257 14.97 -11.69 6.64
N ARG A 258 14.87 -12.67 5.72
CA ARG A 258 15.70 -12.70 4.52
C ARG A 258 15.44 -11.49 3.62
N ARG A 259 14.18 -11.13 3.42
CA ARG A 259 13.83 -9.95 2.64
C ARG A 259 14.27 -8.65 3.30
N LEU A 260 14.16 -8.54 4.62
CA LEU A 260 14.68 -7.40 5.36
C LEU A 260 16.20 -7.29 5.18
N ALA A 261 16.90 -8.42 5.15
CA ALA A 261 18.34 -8.46 4.88
C ALA A 261 18.71 -7.87 3.52
N GLU A 262 18.06 -8.37 2.46
CA GLU A 262 18.25 -7.85 1.10
C GLU A 262 17.98 -6.34 0.99
N ILE A 263 17.02 -5.81 1.75
CA ILE A 263 16.69 -4.38 1.73
C ILE A 263 17.81 -3.56 2.38
N TRP A 264 18.37 -3.95 3.53
CA TRP A 264 19.47 -3.17 4.10
C TRP A 264 20.79 -3.37 3.38
N ASP A 265 21.07 -4.56 2.84
CA ASP A 265 22.24 -4.79 1.98
C ASP A 265 22.23 -3.80 0.81
N ARG A 266 21.05 -3.57 0.21
CA ARG A 266 20.85 -2.57 -0.82
C ARG A 266 21.13 -1.15 -0.31
N ILE A 267 20.57 -0.78 0.85
CA ILE A 267 20.79 0.56 1.44
C ILE A 267 22.28 0.80 1.72
N ILE A 268 23.00 -0.19 2.28
CA ILE A 268 24.43 -0.08 2.54
C ILE A 268 25.21 0.02 1.23
N THR A 269 24.85 -0.76 0.21
CA THR A 269 25.49 -0.66 -1.10
C THR A 269 25.31 0.74 -1.70
N ASP A 270 24.12 1.33 -1.57
CA ASP A 270 23.81 2.66 -2.08
C ASP A 270 24.53 3.79 -1.32
N PHE A 271 24.82 3.61 -0.02
CA PHE A 271 25.51 4.61 0.84
C PHE A 271 26.99 4.31 1.12
N GLY A 272 27.50 3.15 0.71
CA GLY A 272 28.90 2.74 0.84
C GLY A 272 29.33 2.16 2.20
N SER A 273 28.65 2.48 3.31
CA SER A 273 28.97 1.94 4.64
C SER A 273 27.75 1.82 5.55
N THR A 274 27.87 0.98 6.59
CA THR A 274 26.84 0.81 7.62
C THR A 274 26.53 2.10 8.36
N ASP A 275 27.56 2.84 8.79
CA ASP A 275 27.37 4.10 9.52
C ASP A 275 26.69 5.17 8.67
N ALA A 276 27.09 5.26 7.39
CA ALA A 276 26.46 6.18 6.44
C ALA A 276 24.99 5.80 6.20
N ALA A 277 24.67 4.51 6.06
CA ALA A 277 23.30 4.02 5.92
C ALA A 277 22.44 4.38 7.14
N ILE A 278 22.93 4.16 8.36
CA ILE A 278 22.21 4.51 9.60
C ILE A 278 21.97 6.01 9.67
N GLN A 279 22.98 6.82 9.39
CA GLN A 279 22.87 8.28 9.43
C GLN A 279 21.83 8.80 8.42
N ASN A 280 21.86 8.29 7.18
CA ASN A 280 20.90 8.68 6.15
C ASN A 280 19.47 8.22 6.49
N MET A 281 19.31 7.00 7.01
CA MET A 281 18.01 6.52 7.46
C MET A 281 17.47 7.32 8.66
N ALA A 282 18.34 7.86 9.52
CA ALA A 282 17.94 8.73 10.62
C ALA A 282 17.28 10.02 10.13
N GLU A 283 17.68 10.57 8.97
CA GLU A 283 17.04 11.73 8.35
C GLU A 283 15.59 11.45 7.91
N TRP A 284 15.27 10.17 7.68
CA TRP A 284 13.92 9.72 7.36
C TRP A 284 13.02 9.61 8.58
N THR A 285 13.54 9.88 9.78
CA THR A 285 12.77 9.77 11.02
C THR A 285 12.10 11.08 11.43
N ASP A 286 11.05 10.95 12.23
CA ASP A 286 10.48 11.98 13.06
C ASP A 286 10.28 11.37 14.46
N SER A 287 10.79 12.02 15.51
CA SER A 287 10.66 11.53 16.88
C SER A 287 11.11 10.07 17.05
N LYS A 288 12.24 9.71 16.42
CA LYS A 288 12.84 8.34 16.36
C LYS A 288 12.01 7.28 15.63
N ARG A 289 10.88 7.66 15.02
CA ARG A 289 10.07 6.76 14.18
C ARG A 289 10.34 7.04 12.72
N LEU A 290 10.62 6.01 11.94
CA LEU A 290 10.84 6.17 10.50
C LEU A 290 9.53 6.56 9.80
N VAL A 291 9.58 7.67 9.05
CA VAL A 291 8.47 8.17 8.26
C VAL A 291 8.48 7.47 6.91
N THR A 292 7.48 6.61 6.67
CA THR A 292 7.42 5.77 5.45
C THR A 292 7.43 6.58 4.16
N SER A 293 6.83 7.77 4.12
CA SER A 293 6.86 8.62 2.92
C SER A 293 8.28 9.05 2.54
N LYS A 294 9.13 9.39 3.52
CA LYS A 294 10.54 9.75 3.27
C LYS A 294 11.33 8.55 2.74
N ALA A 295 11.15 7.36 3.33
CA ALA A 295 11.75 6.13 2.82
C ALA A 295 11.24 5.79 1.41
N TYR A 296 9.96 6.01 1.12
CA TYR A 296 9.41 5.81 -0.22
C TYR A 296 10.05 6.73 -1.26
N GLU A 297 10.28 7.99 -0.94
CA GLU A 297 10.99 8.94 -1.82
C GLU A 297 12.43 8.53 -2.14
N TYR A 298 13.04 7.69 -1.32
CA TYR A 298 14.35 7.10 -1.58
C TYR A 298 14.25 5.88 -2.51
N PHE A 299 13.31 4.96 -2.25
CA PHE A 299 13.14 3.74 -3.06
C PHE A 299 12.41 3.96 -4.39
N TRP A 300 11.80 5.14 -4.59
CA TRP A 300 11.10 5.52 -5.80
C TRP A 300 11.90 6.58 -6.56
N PRO A 301 12.23 6.37 -7.85
CA PRO A 301 13.02 7.32 -8.63
C PRO A 301 12.30 8.67 -8.72
N LYS A 302 13.04 9.76 -8.48
CA LYS A 302 12.52 11.12 -8.64
C LYS A 302 12.64 11.55 -10.10
N LEU A 303 11.56 12.08 -10.66
CA LEU A 303 11.58 12.70 -11.99
C LEU A 303 11.76 14.23 -11.89
N PRO A 304 12.19 14.89 -12.98
CA PRO A 304 12.24 16.35 -13.04
C PRO A 304 10.86 16.96 -12.75
N ARG A 305 10.85 17.98 -11.89
CA ARG A 305 9.62 18.69 -11.55
C ARG A 305 9.05 19.37 -12.78
N GLN A 306 7.77 19.12 -13.02
CA GLN A 306 7.07 19.58 -14.20
C GLN A 306 6.59 21.02 -14.03
N PRO A 307 7.07 21.97 -14.86
CA PRO A 307 6.73 23.37 -14.71
C PRO A 307 5.22 23.58 -14.86
N TRP A 308 4.56 22.83 -15.74
CA TRP A 308 3.13 22.98 -16.02
C TRP A 308 2.21 22.56 -14.85
N LYS A 309 2.72 21.83 -13.82
CA LYS A 309 1.92 21.39 -12.67
C LYS A 309 1.14 22.52 -12.02
N ALA A 310 1.79 23.67 -11.82
CA ALA A 310 1.21 24.82 -11.14
C ALA A 310 0.04 25.46 -11.88
N ALA A 311 -0.10 25.22 -13.19
CA ALA A 311 -1.19 25.72 -14.01
C ALA A 311 -2.35 24.71 -14.10
N ILE A 312 -2.05 23.42 -14.13
CA ILE A 312 -3.04 22.35 -14.33
C ILE A 312 -3.72 21.97 -13.01
N TRP A 313 -2.96 21.81 -11.94
CA TRP A 313 -3.45 21.29 -10.66
C TRP A 313 -3.68 22.42 -9.66
N LYS A 314 -4.85 23.07 -9.75
CA LYS A 314 -5.31 24.11 -8.81
C LYS A 314 -6.61 23.68 -8.13
N ALA A 315 -6.75 23.96 -6.84
CA ALA A 315 -7.93 23.56 -6.06
C ALA A 315 -9.26 24.13 -6.59
N PHE A 316 -9.23 25.29 -7.25
CA PHE A 316 -10.43 25.92 -7.84
C PHE A 316 -10.79 25.37 -9.23
N ILE A 317 -9.94 24.56 -9.86
CA ILE A 317 -10.24 23.92 -11.15
C ILE A 317 -10.87 22.57 -10.84
N PRO A 318 -12.09 22.29 -11.33
CA PRO A 318 -12.70 20.98 -11.16
C PRO A 318 -11.77 19.84 -11.66
N PRO A 319 -11.60 18.75 -10.89
CA PRO A 319 -10.62 17.69 -11.20
C PRO A 319 -10.73 17.11 -12.60
N LYS A 320 -11.95 17.04 -13.15
CA LYS A 320 -12.22 16.58 -14.52
C LYS A 320 -11.47 17.41 -15.57
N TYR A 321 -11.48 18.73 -15.44
CA TYR A 321 -10.80 19.61 -16.39
C TYR A 321 -9.28 19.59 -16.21
N SER A 322 -8.79 19.55 -14.96
CA SER A 322 -7.35 19.36 -14.68
C SER A 322 -6.82 18.07 -15.29
N PHE A 323 -7.58 16.98 -15.24
CA PHE A 323 -7.20 15.71 -15.83
C PHE A 323 -7.08 15.77 -17.36
N ILE A 324 -8.04 16.42 -18.03
CA ILE A 324 -8.02 16.53 -19.49
C ILE A 324 -6.89 17.46 -19.95
N LEU A 325 -6.67 18.58 -19.24
CA LEU A 325 -5.49 19.41 -19.44
C LEU A 325 -4.18 18.64 -19.28
N TRP A 326 -4.11 17.77 -18.26
CA TRP A 326 -2.94 16.90 -18.02
C TRP A 326 -2.73 15.91 -19.18
N LEU A 327 -3.78 15.26 -19.68
CA LEU A 327 -3.70 14.41 -20.88
C LEU A 327 -3.29 15.22 -22.12
N GLY A 328 -3.83 16.42 -22.30
CA GLY A 328 -3.47 17.30 -23.42
C GLY A 328 -2.00 17.73 -23.37
N GLN A 329 -1.49 18.05 -22.19
CA GLN A 329 -0.09 18.40 -21.97
C GLN A 329 0.87 17.23 -22.23
N ARG A 330 0.41 15.98 -22.04
CA ARG A 330 1.16 14.76 -22.37
C ARG A 330 0.95 14.30 -23.81
N GLU A 331 0.14 15.02 -24.59
CA GLU A 331 -0.31 14.58 -25.91
C GLU A 331 -0.84 13.14 -25.85
N ARG A 332 -1.82 12.90 -24.96
CA ARG A 332 -2.48 11.59 -24.73
C ARG A 332 -4.01 11.71 -24.71
N LEU A 333 -4.55 12.79 -25.25
CA LEU A 333 -5.98 12.89 -25.52
C LEU A 333 -6.38 11.88 -26.60
N ALA A 334 -7.59 11.33 -26.45
CA ALA A 334 -8.22 10.42 -27.40
C ALA A 334 -8.92 11.22 -28.49
N THR A 335 -8.14 11.84 -29.36
CA THR A 335 -8.63 12.55 -30.55
C THR A 335 -8.84 11.57 -31.71
N ARG A 336 -9.78 11.84 -32.62
CA ARG A 336 -10.11 10.89 -33.70
C ARG A 336 -8.94 10.54 -34.61
N ASP A 337 -7.97 11.44 -34.79
CA ASP A 337 -6.70 11.14 -35.49
C ASP A 337 -5.89 9.98 -34.86
N ARG A 338 -6.10 9.70 -33.58
CA ARG A 338 -5.47 8.60 -32.83
C ARG A 338 -6.35 7.38 -32.70
N LEU A 339 -7.64 7.52 -33.02
CA LEU A 339 -8.63 6.44 -32.99
C LEU A 339 -8.89 5.85 -34.38
N VAL A 340 -8.14 6.25 -35.42
CA VAL A 340 -8.26 5.70 -36.79
C VAL A 340 -8.17 4.17 -36.83
N PHE A 341 -7.44 3.54 -35.91
CA PHE A 341 -7.36 2.08 -35.81
C PHE A 341 -8.68 1.41 -35.37
N LEU A 342 -9.65 2.16 -34.84
CA LEU A 342 -11.02 1.70 -34.54
C LEU A 342 -11.98 1.87 -35.73
N HIS A 343 -11.47 2.26 -36.91
CA HIS A 343 -12.27 2.60 -38.09
C HIS A 343 -13.25 3.77 -37.86
N GLU A 344 -12.92 4.66 -36.93
CA GLU A 344 -13.67 5.91 -36.75
C GLU A 344 -13.26 6.95 -37.80
N ASP A 345 -14.23 7.76 -38.26
CA ASP A 345 -13.98 8.88 -39.15
C ASP A 345 -13.05 9.90 -38.46
N PRO A 346 -11.87 10.22 -39.01
CA PRO A 346 -10.93 11.16 -38.42
C PRO A 346 -11.41 12.61 -38.45
N SER A 347 -12.55 12.91 -39.09
CA SER A 347 -13.09 14.27 -39.20
C SER A 347 -13.48 14.86 -37.85
N CYS A 348 -13.22 16.16 -37.66
CA CYS A 348 -13.54 16.88 -36.44
C CYS A 348 -15.04 16.94 -36.21
N SER A 349 -15.47 16.55 -35.01
CA SER A 349 -16.86 16.60 -34.58
C SER A 349 -17.49 18.00 -34.57
N LEU A 350 -16.67 19.05 -34.46
CA LEU A 350 -17.13 20.43 -34.32
C LEU A 350 -17.25 21.17 -35.66
N CYS A 351 -16.26 21.01 -36.54
CA CYS A 351 -16.22 21.73 -37.82
C CYS A 351 -16.46 20.85 -39.04
N ILE A 352 -16.32 19.53 -38.91
CA ILE A 352 -16.49 18.50 -39.96
C ILE A 352 -15.49 18.62 -41.13
N ASN A 353 -14.79 19.75 -41.26
CA ASN A 353 -13.97 20.10 -42.44
C ASN A 353 -12.49 19.73 -42.33
N SER A 354 -12.04 19.16 -41.21
CA SER A 354 -10.61 18.90 -40.96
C SER A 354 -10.42 17.72 -40.01
N LYS A 355 -9.25 17.09 -40.02
CA LYS A 355 -8.92 15.98 -39.11
C LYS A 355 -8.86 16.45 -37.65
N GLU A 356 -9.49 15.70 -36.76
CA GLU A 356 -9.52 15.98 -35.33
C GLU A 356 -8.17 15.62 -34.68
N SER A 357 -7.30 16.62 -34.53
CA SER A 357 -6.12 16.54 -33.68
C SER A 357 -6.29 17.40 -32.43
N ALA A 358 -5.49 17.19 -31.39
CA ALA A 358 -5.54 18.03 -30.20
C ALA A 358 -5.26 19.52 -30.54
N LYS A 359 -4.35 19.78 -31.47
CA LYS A 359 -4.05 21.14 -31.92
C LYS A 359 -5.25 21.76 -32.65
N HIS A 360 -5.90 20.98 -33.51
CA HIS A 360 -7.10 21.41 -34.23
C HIS A 360 -8.25 21.69 -33.27
N LEU A 361 -8.59 20.72 -32.42
CA LEU A 361 -9.71 20.80 -31.49
C LEU A 361 -9.58 21.99 -30.52
N PHE A 362 -8.36 22.34 -30.08
CA PHE A 362 -8.17 23.47 -29.16
C PHE A 362 -7.94 24.83 -29.81
N PHE A 363 -7.29 24.90 -30.97
CA PHE A 363 -6.79 26.19 -31.50
C PHE A 363 -7.08 26.47 -32.97
N GLU A 364 -7.20 25.46 -33.83
CA GLU A 364 -7.36 25.66 -35.29
C GLU A 364 -8.80 25.47 -35.77
N CYS A 365 -9.62 24.74 -35.02
CA CYS A 365 -11.03 24.53 -35.32
C CYS A 365 -11.77 25.87 -35.35
N PRO A 366 -12.52 26.19 -36.42
CA PRO A 366 -13.28 27.45 -36.52
C PRO A 366 -14.22 27.69 -35.33
N PHE A 367 -14.87 26.63 -34.84
CA PHE A 367 -15.73 26.70 -33.66
C PHE A 367 -14.93 27.04 -32.40
N SER A 368 -13.85 26.31 -32.12
CA SER A 368 -13.00 26.57 -30.96
C SER A 368 -12.33 27.94 -31.03
N ALA A 369 -11.93 28.40 -32.22
CA ALA A 369 -11.40 29.73 -32.47
C ALA A 369 -12.44 30.83 -32.18
N TYR A 370 -13.70 30.60 -32.53
CA TYR A 370 -14.82 31.48 -32.19
C TYR A 370 -15.04 31.55 -30.67
N VAL A 371 -15.06 30.41 -29.96
CA VAL A 371 -15.17 30.40 -28.50
C VAL A 371 -13.99 31.14 -27.84
N TRP A 372 -12.77 30.87 -28.33
CA TRP A 372 -11.57 31.54 -27.84
C TRP A 372 -11.57 33.04 -28.10
N SER A 373 -12.10 33.53 -29.22
CA SER A 373 -12.14 34.98 -29.49
C SER A 373 -13.00 35.72 -28.47
N HIS A 374 -14.16 35.15 -28.10
CA HIS A 374 -15.05 35.70 -27.08
C HIS A 374 -14.40 35.70 -25.71
N ILE A 375 -13.80 34.58 -25.31
CA ILE A 375 -13.07 34.48 -24.03
C ILE A 375 -11.91 35.48 -23.99
N ARG A 376 -11.16 35.62 -25.08
CA ARG A 376 -10.03 36.56 -25.16
C ARG A 376 -10.50 38.00 -25.05
N GLN A 377 -11.61 38.37 -25.69
CA GLN A 377 -12.22 39.68 -25.56
C GLN A 377 -12.65 39.95 -24.12
N TRP A 378 -13.31 38.98 -23.48
CA TRP A 378 -13.80 39.12 -22.10
C TRP A 378 -12.66 39.29 -21.06
N PHE A 379 -11.53 38.62 -21.27
CA PHE A 379 -10.39 38.66 -20.35
C PHE A 379 -9.22 39.58 -20.78
N GLY A 380 -9.38 40.33 -21.88
CA GLY A 380 -8.36 41.23 -22.42
C GLY A 380 -7.07 40.51 -22.86
N ILE A 381 -7.18 39.30 -23.41
CA ILE A 381 -6.02 38.46 -23.77
C ILE A 381 -5.57 38.75 -25.21
N THR A 382 -4.51 39.53 -25.35
CA THR A 382 -3.96 39.94 -26.65
C THR A 382 -3.20 38.83 -27.37
N ARG A 383 -2.64 37.84 -26.65
CA ARG A 383 -1.79 36.78 -27.23
C ARG A 383 -2.61 35.67 -27.91
N ARG A 384 -2.21 35.28 -29.13
CA ARG A 384 -2.70 34.05 -29.77
C ARG A 384 -2.10 32.83 -29.07
N MET A 385 -2.94 31.89 -28.66
CA MET A 385 -2.51 30.60 -28.13
C MET A 385 -2.55 29.59 -29.27
N SER A 386 -1.40 29.03 -29.62
CA SER A 386 -1.26 28.07 -30.73
C SER A 386 -1.04 26.63 -30.25
N THR A 387 -0.61 26.46 -29.00
CA THR A 387 -0.36 25.15 -28.37
C THR A 387 -0.70 25.20 -26.89
N LEU A 388 -1.06 24.04 -26.31
CA LEU A 388 -1.33 23.92 -24.88
C LEU A 388 -0.10 24.30 -24.04
N LEU A 389 1.11 23.94 -24.51
CA LEU A 389 2.35 24.32 -23.84
C LEU A 389 2.51 25.86 -23.76
N ASN A 390 2.19 26.57 -24.85
CA ASN A 390 2.26 28.03 -24.87
C ASN A 390 1.16 28.66 -23.99
N ALA A 391 -0.04 28.06 -23.98
CA ALA A 391 -1.13 28.48 -23.10
C ALA A 391 -0.76 28.33 -21.61
N VAL A 392 -0.17 27.20 -21.24
CA VAL A 392 0.30 26.94 -19.87
C VAL A 392 1.46 27.86 -19.48
N LYS A 393 2.42 28.11 -20.39
CA LYS A 393 3.48 29.11 -20.17
C LYS A 393 2.93 30.52 -19.96
N TRP A 394 1.85 30.87 -20.66
CA TRP A 394 1.19 32.16 -20.49
C TRP A 394 0.53 32.30 -19.11
N LEU A 395 -0.19 31.27 -18.64
CA LEU A 395 -0.81 31.27 -17.31
C LEU A 395 0.19 31.53 -16.18
N LYS A 396 1.46 31.12 -16.35
CA LYS A 396 2.53 31.43 -15.39
C LYS A 396 2.96 32.89 -15.34
N LYS A 397 2.95 33.60 -16.48
CA LYS A 397 3.40 35.00 -16.57
C LYS A 397 2.37 35.99 -16.01
N GLY A 398 1.13 35.57 -15.78
CA GLY A 398 0.02 36.39 -15.31
C GLY A 398 0.05 36.82 -13.83
N LYS A 399 1.24 37.11 -13.25
CA LYS A 399 1.37 37.61 -11.87
C LYS A 399 0.87 39.07 -11.68
N ILE A 400 0.46 39.74 -12.75
CA ILE A 400 0.13 41.18 -12.78
C ILE A 400 -1.39 41.44 -12.63
N CYS A 401 -2.24 40.42 -12.62
CA CYS A 401 -3.70 40.57 -12.49
C CYS A 401 -4.22 40.27 -11.08
N SER A 402 -5.39 40.83 -10.74
CA SER A 402 -6.10 40.51 -9.51
C SER A 402 -6.33 38.99 -9.37
N SER A 403 -6.36 38.49 -8.13
CA SER A 403 -6.50 37.06 -7.81
C SER A 403 -7.69 36.40 -8.53
N VAL A 404 -8.80 37.14 -8.69
CA VAL A 404 -10.02 36.67 -9.35
C VAL A 404 -9.83 36.52 -10.86
N GLN A 405 -9.25 37.52 -11.54
CA GLN A 405 -8.99 37.45 -12.99
C GLN A 405 -8.01 36.33 -13.32
N ASN A 406 -7.01 36.09 -12.47
CA ASN A 406 -6.07 35.00 -12.69
C ASN A 406 -6.74 33.61 -12.54
N LYS A 407 -7.63 33.43 -11.56
CA LYS A 407 -8.44 32.21 -11.41
C LYS A 407 -9.36 31.99 -12.62
N ALA A 408 -10.03 33.04 -13.08
CA ALA A 408 -10.92 32.98 -14.23
C ALA A 408 -10.20 32.59 -15.52
N ARG A 409 -8.98 33.10 -15.74
CA ARG A 409 -8.13 32.70 -16.89
C ARG A 409 -7.74 31.23 -16.86
N HIS A 410 -7.38 30.70 -15.69
CA HIS A 410 -7.07 29.28 -15.52
C HIS A 410 -8.30 28.40 -15.80
N LEU A 411 -9.47 28.79 -15.30
CA LEU A 411 -10.74 28.09 -15.53
C LEU A 411 -11.15 28.15 -17.01
N ALA A 412 -11.04 29.30 -17.66
CA ALA A 412 -11.36 29.44 -19.08
C ALA A 412 -10.54 28.49 -19.94
N LEU A 413 -9.20 28.41 -19.71
CA LEU A 413 -8.36 27.42 -20.40
C LEU A 413 -8.82 25.99 -20.10
N ALA A 414 -9.08 25.66 -18.84
CA ALA A 414 -9.49 24.31 -18.45
C ALA A 414 -10.83 23.88 -19.09
N CYS A 415 -11.80 24.79 -19.17
CA CYS A 415 -13.11 24.53 -19.76
C CYS A 415 -13.07 24.45 -21.29
N THR A 416 -12.29 25.30 -21.96
CA THR A 416 -12.14 25.23 -23.44
C THR A 416 -11.49 23.95 -23.93
N VAL A 417 -10.73 23.29 -23.06
CA VAL A 417 -10.09 22.00 -23.36
C VAL A 417 -11.08 20.83 -23.22
N TYR A 418 -12.30 21.11 -22.74
CA TYR A 418 -13.36 20.13 -22.51
C TYR A 418 -14.39 20.01 -23.65
N ILE A 419 -14.22 20.77 -24.75
CA ILE A 419 -15.21 20.82 -25.85
C ILE A 419 -15.25 19.49 -26.61
#